data_AF-X8CT04-F1
#
_entry.id   AF-X8CT04-F1
#
_cell.length_a   1.000
_cell.length_b   1.000
_cell.length_c   1.000
_cell.angle_alpha   90.00
_cell.angle_beta   90.00
_cell.angle_gamma   90.00
#
_symmetry.space_group_name_H-M   'P 1'
#
loop_
_entity.id
_entity.type
_entity.pdbx_description
1 polymer ?
#
loop_
_entity_poly.entity_id
_entity_poly.type
_entity_poly.pdbx_seq_one_letter_code
_entity_poly.pdbx_strand_id
1 'polypeptide(L)'
;MAQGFDVRGLARSAAGRLHHVGQGASRLDALPPAGLPEPWIERFERCWQLLGDHHGVLLVQLHPEQQRDDARLDSFLQLVPASIRVAVELRHPSWNDPAVFELLERHRAAYVVMSGLGLECIPRATTDLVYIRMHGPDPEANYAGSYTADDLRRWAERLTAWDGEGKDVWMYFNNDLGGHAVRNALDLRELLG
;
A
#
# COMPACT_ATOMS: atom_id res chain seq x y z
N MET A 1 8.15 -5.23 12.21
CA MET A 1 8.36 -3.89 11.61
C MET A 1 8.21 -4.13 10.13
N ALA A 2 7.21 -3.55 9.46
CA ALA A 2 7.03 -3.77 8.03
C ALA A 2 8.29 -3.33 7.29
N GLN A 3 8.94 -4.25 6.58
CA GLN A 3 10.06 -3.93 5.72
C GLN A 3 9.53 -3.77 4.30
N GLY A 4 9.91 -2.72 3.61
CA GLY A 4 9.68 -2.77 2.18
C GLY A 4 10.48 -1.79 1.38
N PHE A 5 10.30 -1.97 0.09
CA PHE A 5 11.27 -1.59 -0.92
C PHE A 5 10.53 -0.73 -1.94
N ASP A 6 11.11 0.43 -2.20
CA ASP A 6 10.76 1.23 -3.36
C ASP A 6 11.48 0.63 -4.57
N VAL A 7 10.71 0.19 -5.57
CA VAL A 7 11.25 -0.43 -6.79
C VAL A 7 12.05 0.60 -7.61
N ARG A 8 11.74 1.90 -7.52
CA ARG A 8 12.53 2.97 -8.15
C ARG A 8 13.80 3.30 -7.36
N GLY A 9 13.82 3.07 -6.05
CA GLY A 9 15.00 3.20 -5.19
C GLY A 9 16.10 2.19 -5.52
N LEU A 10 15.73 1.04 -6.10
CA LEU A 10 16.64 -0.04 -6.48
C LEU A 10 17.35 0.21 -7.82
N ALA A 11 16.70 0.88 -8.77
CA ALA A 11 17.27 1.14 -10.09
C ALA A 11 18.18 2.40 -10.16
N ARG A 12 18.26 3.26 -9.12
CA ARG A 12 18.93 4.57 -9.26
C ARG A 12 19.94 5.02 -8.22
N SER A 13 20.25 4.30 -7.14
CA SER A 13 21.34 4.79 -6.27
C SER A 13 21.86 3.78 -5.25
N ALA A 14 23.18 3.69 -5.16
CA ALA A 14 23.93 3.13 -4.03
C ALA A 14 23.72 3.88 -2.68
N ALA A 15 22.72 4.77 -2.58
CA ALA A 15 22.28 5.41 -1.35
C ALA A 15 20.76 5.20 -1.19
N GLY A 16 20.39 4.20 -0.40
CA GLY A 16 19.00 3.90 -0.06
C GLY A 16 18.32 5.11 0.60
N ARG A 17 17.27 5.63 -0.02
CA ARG A 17 16.36 6.58 0.63
C ARG A 17 15.33 5.79 1.42
N LEU A 18 15.38 5.93 2.74
CA LEU A 18 14.31 5.49 3.63
C LEU A 18 13.12 6.44 3.45
N HIS A 19 12.01 5.93 2.92
CA HIS A 19 10.74 6.64 2.87
C HIS A 19 9.92 6.28 4.11
N HIS A 20 9.41 7.28 4.81
CA HIS A 20 8.58 7.05 5.98
C HIS A 20 7.18 6.58 5.56
N VAL A 21 6.83 5.34 5.88
CA VAL A 21 5.45 4.85 5.77
C VAL A 21 4.73 5.17 7.06
N GLY A 22 3.83 6.15 7.03
CA GLY A 22 2.89 6.36 8.14
C GLY A 22 1.88 5.22 8.15
N GLN A 23 1.99 4.29 9.10
CA GLN A 23 0.94 3.31 9.39
C GLN A 23 -0.04 3.90 10.40
N GLY A 24 -1.25 4.19 9.95
CA GLY A 24 -2.42 4.32 10.83
C GLY A 24 -3.27 3.06 10.69
N ALA A 25 -3.29 2.20 11.71
CA ALA A 25 -4.36 1.23 11.85
C ALA A 25 -5.59 2.02 12.33
N SER A 26 -6.50 2.32 11.41
CA SER A 26 -7.66 3.14 11.72
C SER A 26 -8.89 2.49 11.12
N ARG A 27 -9.82 2.15 12.01
CA ARG A 27 -11.22 2.03 11.67
C ARG A 27 -11.66 3.38 11.06
N LEU A 28 -12.38 3.41 9.94
CA LEU A 28 -12.78 4.70 9.34
C LEU A 28 -13.73 5.48 10.29
N ASP A 29 -14.33 4.80 11.26
CA ASP A 29 -15.07 5.33 12.41
C ASP A 29 -14.18 5.81 13.56
N ALA A 30 -12.90 5.45 13.58
CA ALA A 30 -11.88 6.03 14.48
C ALA A 30 -11.28 7.32 13.93
N LEU A 31 -11.56 7.66 12.66
CA LEU A 31 -11.33 9.00 12.13
C LEU A 31 -12.40 9.93 12.73
N PRO A 32 -12.03 11.15 13.14
CA PRO A 32 -12.97 12.05 13.80
C PRO A 32 -14.19 12.30 12.91
N PRO A 33 -15.41 12.33 13.47
CA PRO A 33 -16.61 12.67 12.72
C PRO A 33 -16.45 14.05 12.07
N ALA A 34 -17.11 14.25 10.93
CA ALA A 34 -17.19 15.55 10.28
C ALA A 34 -17.72 16.58 11.30
N GLY A 35 -16.87 17.54 11.70
CA GLY A 35 -17.26 18.63 12.62
C GLY A 35 -16.41 18.85 13.88
N LEU A 36 -15.25 18.20 14.06
CA LEU A 36 -14.24 18.71 15.01
C LEU A 36 -13.42 19.85 14.37
N PRO A 37 -13.00 20.86 15.15
CA PRO A 37 -12.42 22.09 14.62
C PRO A 37 -11.19 21.82 13.76
N GLU A 38 -11.09 22.61 12.71
CA GLU A 38 -10.13 22.52 11.63
C GLU A 38 -8.68 22.23 12.08
N PRO A 39 -8.02 21.28 11.41
CA PRO A 39 -8.34 19.87 11.53
C PRO A 39 -7.05 19.05 11.65
N TRP A 40 -7.13 17.79 12.11
CA TRP A 40 -5.98 16.88 12.14
C TRP A 40 -5.20 16.85 10.80
N ILE A 41 -5.88 17.13 9.69
CA ILE A 41 -5.32 17.12 8.34
C ILE A 41 -4.39 18.28 8.04
N GLU A 42 -4.66 19.50 8.54
CA GLU A 42 -3.70 20.61 8.41
C GLU A 42 -2.47 20.40 9.29
N ARG A 43 -2.66 19.77 10.46
CA ARG A 43 -1.52 19.36 11.29
C ARG A 43 -0.73 18.25 10.60
N PHE A 44 -1.42 17.27 10.03
CA PHE A 44 -0.80 16.18 9.28
C PHE A 44 -0.05 16.70 8.07
N GLU A 45 -0.65 17.59 7.28
CA GLU A 45 -0.03 18.21 6.10
C GLU A 45 1.22 19.01 6.49
N ARG A 46 1.17 19.81 7.56
CA ARG A 46 2.37 20.50 8.06
C ARG A 46 3.48 19.51 8.44
N CYS A 47 3.14 18.45 9.18
CA CYS A 47 4.12 17.41 9.52
C CYS A 47 4.63 16.66 8.28
N TRP A 48 3.77 16.45 7.28
CA TRP A 48 4.09 15.79 6.03
C TRP A 48 5.07 16.64 5.21
N GLN A 49 4.83 17.93 5.10
CA GLN A 49 5.71 18.88 4.43
C GLN A 49 7.10 18.95 5.09
N LEU A 50 7.17 18.80 6.43
CA LEU A 50 8.46 18.76 7.14
C LEU A 50 9.31 17.53 6.79
N LEU A 51 8.73 16.45 6.24
CA LEU A 51 9.48 15.31 5.75
C LEU A 51 10.19 15.60 4.41
N GLY A 52 9.79 16.66 3.69
CA GLY A 52 10.35 17.01 2.38
C GLY A 52 10.40 15.81 1.45
N ASP A 53 11.51 15.63 0.73
CA ASP A 53 11.70 14.52 -0.22
C ASP A 53 11.67 13.11 0.42
N HIS A 54 11.59 13.01 1.75
CA HIS A 54 11.45 11.74 2.47
C HIS A 54 9.98 11.30 2.64
N HIS A 55 9.00 12.14 2.31
CA HIS A 55 7.61 11.72 2.31
C HIS A 55 7.33 10.73 1.17
N GLY A 56 6.78 9.57 1.51
CA GLY A 56 6.44 8.53 0.54
C GLY A 56 4.96 8.59 0.16
N VAL A 57 4.22 7.62 0.70
CA VAL A 57 2.79 7.40 0.47
C VAL A 57 2.10 7.29 1.82
N LEU A 58 0.94 7.93 1.98
CA LEU A 58 0.08 7.73 3.14
C LEU A 58 -0.66 6.40 2.99
N LEU A 59 -0.28 5.41 3.80
CA LEU A 59 -0.97 4.13 3.86
C LEU A 59 -2.14 4.19 4.84
N VAL A 60 -3.34 3.98 4.32
CA VAL A 60 -4.58 3.93 5.09
C VAL A 60 -5.04 2.48 5.13
N GLN A 61 -4.73 1.79 6.23
CA GLN A 61 -5.10 0.39 6.40
C GLN A 61 -6.37 0.28 7.22
N LEU A 62 -7.44 -0.22 6.59
CA LEU A 62 -8.71 -0.43 7.28
C LEU A 62 -8.65 -1.68 8.14
N HIS A 63 -9.43 -1.66 9.22
CA HIS A 63 -9.64 -2.84 10.03
C HIS A 63 -10.28 -3.95 9.17
N PRO A 64 -9.88 -5.23 9.32
CA PRO A 64 -10.40 -6.33 8.50
C PRO A 64 -11.91 -6.54 8.61
N GLU A 65 -12.53 -6.14 9.72
CA GLU A 65 -14.00 -6.19 9.89
C GLU A 65 -14.73 -4.96 9.33
N GLN A 66 -14.01 -3.93 8.87
CA GLN A 66 -14.62 -2.72 8.31
C GLN A 66 -15.27 -3.08 6.98
N GLN A 67 -16.59 -3.18 6.98
CA GLN A 67 -17.36 -3.38 5.76
C GLN A 67 -17.39 -2.11 4.90
N ARG A 68 -17.66 -2.31 3.61
CA ARG A 68 -17.87 -1.28 2.61
C ARG A 68 -18.82 -0.18 3.08
N ASP A 69 -18.33 1.06 2.98
CA ASP A 69 -19.04 2.32 3.22
C ASP A 69 -18.47 3.34 2.23
N ASP A 70 -19.07 3.41 1.04
CA ASP A 70 -18.58 4.23 -0.07
C ASP A 70 -18.62 5.72 0.28
N ALA A 71 -19.66 6.18 0.99
CA ALA A 71 -19.81 7.58 1.38
C ALA A 71 -18.70 8.02 2.34
N ARG A 72 -18.32 7.14 3.28
CA ARG A 72 -17.23 7.39 4.21
C ARG A 72 -15.86 7.37 3.53
N LEU A 73 -15.61 6.42 2.63
CA LEU A 73 -14.37 6.38 1.87
C LEU A 73 -14.23 7.63 0.98
N ASP A 74 -15.29 8.01 0.28
CA ASP A 74 -15.35 9.21 -0.57
C ASP A 74 -15.09 10.48 0.26
N SER A 75 -15.80 10.65 1.38
CA SER A 75 -15.62 11.80 2.28
C SER A 75 -14.20 11.88 2.84
N PHE A 76 -13.60 10.75 3.20
CA PHE A 76 -12.21 10.70 3.66
C PHE A 76 -11.23 11.15 2.57
N LEU A 77 -11.36 10.60 1.36
CA LEU A 77 -10.47 10.90 0.25
C LEU A 77 -10.58 12.36 -0.20
N GLN A 78 -11.78 12.97 -0.14
CA GLN A 78 -11.98 14.40 -0.41
C GLN A 78 -11.24 15.30 0.58
N LEU A 79 -11.04 14.86 1.82
CA LEU A 79 -10.33 15.63 2.84
C LEU A 79 -8.81 15.58 2.62
N VAL A 80 -8.27 14.52 2.00
CA VAL A 80 -6.82 14.38 1.83
C VAL A 80 -6.26 15.43 0.87
N PRO A 81 -5.25 16.23 1.28
CA PRO A 81 -4.64 17.21 0.40
C PRO A 81 -4.06 16.53 -0.84
N ALA A 82 -4.26 17.15 -2.01
CA ALA A 82 -3.79 16.62 -3.29
C ALA A 82 -2.27 16.44 -3.38
N SER A 83 -1.51 17.11 -2.50
CA SER A 83 -0.06 16.96 -2.33
C SER A 83 0.36 15.60 -1.73
N ILE A 84 -0.58 14.88 -1.11
CA ILE A 84 -0.33 13.62 -0.40
C ILE A 84 -0.85 12.46 -1.24
N ARG A 85 0.06 11.58 -1.69
CA ARG A 85 -0.32 10.34 -2.37
C ARG A 85 -0.84 9.34 -1.34
N VAL A 86 -2.01 8.76 -1.60
CA VAL A 86 -2.67 7.83 -0.68
C VAL A 86 -2.70 6.43 -1.27
N ALA A 87 -2.46 5.42 -0.43
CA ALA A 87 -2.77 4.03 -0.72
C ALA A 87 -3.74 3.49 0.34
N VAL A 88 -4.83 2.87 -0.10
CA VAL A 88 -5.90 2.36 0.78
C VAL A 88 -5.91 0.84 0.76
N GLU A 89 -5.79 0.24 1.93
CA GLU A 89 -5.80 -1.21 2.10
C GLU A 89 -7.14 -1.69 2.63
N LEU A 90 -7.90 -2.32 1.74
CA LEU A 90 -9.27 -2.78 1.95
C LEU A 90 -9.29 -4.30 2.13
N ARG A 91 -9.42 -4.77 3.37
CA ARG A 91 -9.27 -6.20 3.71
C ARG A 91 -10.59 -6.98 3.78
N HIS A 92 -11.72 -6.30 3.95
CA HIS A 92 -13.02 -6.96 4.01
C HIS A 92 -13.53 -7.29 2.58
N PRO A 93 -14.03 -8.51 2.29
CA PRO A 93 -14.44 -8.91 0.94
C PRO A 93 -15.52 -8.02 0.29
N SER A 94 -16.35 -7.34 1.09
CA SER A 94 -17.37 -6.43 0.54
C SER A 94 -16.80 -5.21 -0.21
N TRP A 95 -15.49 -4.95 -0.10
CA TRP A 95 -14.80 -3.92 -0.88
C TRP A 95 -14.37 -4.40 -2.28
N ASN A 96 -14.42 -5.70 -2.58
CA ASN A 96 -13.98 -6.27 -3.86
C ASN A 96 -15.07 -6.07 -4.92
N ASP A 97 -15.30 -4.82 -5.30
CA ASP A 97 -16.36 -4.40 -6.21
C ASP A 97 -15.81 -3.36 -7.21
N PRO A 98 -16.15 -3.46 -8.52
CA PRO A 98 -15.77 -2.48 -9.54
C PRO A 98 -15.99 -1.02 -9.13
N ALA A 99 -17.11 -0.69 -8.49
CA ALA A 99 -17.45 0.67 -8.08
C ALA A 99 -16.49 1.23 -7.02
N VAL A 100 -15.89 0.37 -6.19
CA VAL A 100 -14.87 0.78 -5.21
C VAL A 100 -13.57 1.16 -5.92
N PHE A 101 -13.16 0.39 -6.94
CA PHE A 101 -11.97 0.72 -7.73
C PHE A 101 -12.18 2.02 -8.53
N GLU A 102 -13.35 2.23 -9.11
CA GLU A 102 -13.72 3.49 -9.77
C GLU A 102 -13.71 4.68 -8.79
N LEU A 103 -14.17 4.48 -7.56
CA LEU A 103 -14.08 5.50 -6.51
C LEU A 103 -12.63 5.89 -6.21
N LEU A 104 -11.74 4.91 -6.06
CA LEU A 104 -10.31 5.16 -5.86
C LEU A 104 -9.67 5.87 -7.06
N GLU A 105 -10.04 5.50 -8.29
CA GLU A 105 -9.57 6.13 -9.53
C GLU A 105 -9.95 7.61 -9.61
N ARG A 106 -11.19 7.97 -9.24
CA ARG A 106 -11.65 9.38 -9.21
C ARG A 106 -10.82 10.24 -8.27
N HIS A 107 -10.37 9.68 -7.15
CA HIS A 107 -9.54 10.36 -6.16
C HIS A 107 -8.04 10.20 -6.39
N ARG A 108 -7.63 9.52 -7.47
CA ARG A 108 -6.22 9.15 -7.75
C ARG A 108 -5.55 8.42 -6.58
N ALA A 109 -6.34 7.70 -5.77
CA ALA A 109 -5.86 6.91 -4.65
C ALA A 109 -5.48 5.51 -5.11
N ALA A 110 -4.36 4.98 -4.60
CA ALA A 110 -3.91 3.63 -4.92
C ALA A 110 -4.68 2.59 -4.11
N TYR A 111 -5.28 1.61 -4.78
CA TYR A 111 -5.65 0.35 -4.15
C TYR A 111 -4.38 -0.38 -3.73
N VAL A 112 -4.31 -0.82 -2.47
CA VAL A 112 -3.22 -1.69 -2.02
C VAL A 112 -3.49 -3.10 -2.51
N VAL A 113 -2.66 -3.56 -3.44
CA VAL A 113 -2.65 -4.96 -3.88
C VAL A 113 -2.09 -5.80 -2.74
N MET A 114 -2.85 -6.80 -2.29
CA MET A 114 -2.48 -7.60 -1.13
C MET A 114 -2.27 -9.07 -1.51
N SER A 115 -1.35 -9.73 -0.82
CA SER A 115 -1.24 -11.19 -0.80
C SER A 115 -1.16 -11.63 0.65
N GLY A 116 -2.03 -12.55 1.08
CA GLY A 116 -2.07 -13.00 2.47
C GLY A 116 -3.24 -13.93 2.78
N LEU A 117 -3.21 -14.55 3.95
CA LEU A 117 -4.28 -15.39 4.45
C LEU A 117 -5.62 -14.65 4.47
N GLY A 118 -6.62 -15.21 3.78
CA GLY A 118 -7.99 -14.67 3.73
C GLY A 118 -8.12 -13.38 2.92
N LEU A 119 -7.08 -12.97 2.19
CA LEU A 119 -7.08 -11.78 1.34
C LEU A 119 -7.14 -12.19 -0.14
N GLU A 120 -8.03 -11.57 -0.89
CA GLU A 120 -8.08 -11.75 -2.34
C GLU A 120 -6.96 -10.94 -3.00
N CYS A 121 -6.12 -11.60 -3.79
CA CYS A 121 -5.04 -10.95 -4.52
C CYS A 121 -5.54 -10.40 -5.86
N ILE A 122 -5.94 -9.12 -5.86
CA ILE A 122 -6.43 -8.41 -7.05
C ILE A 122 -5.33 -7.47 -7.56
N PRO A 123 -4.54 -7.83 -8.60
CA PRO A 123 -3.47 -6.99 -9.12
C PRO A 123 -4.03 -5.85 -9.99
N ARG A 124 -4.64 -4.85 -9.35
CA ARG A 124 -5.26 -3.68 -9.99
C ARG A 124 -4.52 -2.41 -9.61
N ALA A 125 -4.19 -1.61 -10.62
CA ALA A 125 -3.71 -0.23 -10.45
C ALA A 125 -4.90 0.73 -10.63
N THR A 126 -5.21 1.52 -9.61
CA THR A 126 -6.28 2.54 -9.64
C THR A 126 -5.74 3.97 -9.85
N THR A 127 -4.43 4.12 -9.98
CA THR A 127 -3.78 5.41 -10.24
C THR A 127 -2.40 5.15 -10.89
N ASP A 128 -1.59 6.19 -11.03
CA ASP A 128 -0.20 6.10 -11.49
C ASP A 128 0.74 5.53 -10.41
N LEU A 129 0.33 5.50 -9.16
CA LEU A 129 0.95 4.77 -8.05
C LEU A 129 0.37 3.34 -7.93
N VAL A 130 1.24 2.35 -7.87
CA VAL A 130 0.91 0.96 -7.51
C VAL A 130 1.55 0.64 -6.16
N TYR A 131 0.75 0.22 -5.19
CA TYR A 131 1.21 -0.09 -3.85
C TYR A 131 0.86 -1.54 -3.51
N ILE A 132 1.85 -2.35 -3.13
CA ILE A 132 1.70 -3.79 -2.95
C ILE A 132 2.18 -4.19 -1.55
N ARG A 133 1.39 -5.00 -0.85
CA ARG A 133 1.75 -5.55 0.46
C ARG A 133 1.61 -7.07 0.51
N MET A 134 2.74 -7.71 0.75
CA MET A 134 2.90 -9.15 0.75
C MET A 134 2.94 -9.66 2.20
N HIS A 135 1.78 -10.04 2.72
CA HIS A 135 1.59 -10.52 4.09
C HIS A 135 1.95 -12.00 4.27
N GLY A 136 2.41 -12.69 3.23
CA GLY A 136 2.91 -14.06 3.30
C GLY A 136 1.93 -15.09 2.71
N PRO A 137 2.42 -16.16 2.08
CA PRO A 137 1.59 -17.13 1.37
C PRO A 137 1.04 -18.27 2.25
N ASP A 138 1.38 -18.30 3.54
CA ASP A 138 0.95 -19.37 4.44
C ASP A 138 -0.58 -19.36 4.62
N PRO A 139 -1.29 -20.46 4.32
CA PRO A 139 -2.73 -20.53 4.42
C PRO A 139 -3.25 -20.70 5.86
N GLU A 140 -2.37 -20.91 6.84
CA GLU A 140 -2.73 -21.15 8.23
C GLU A 140 -2.27 -20.01 9.16
N ALA A 141 -1.32 -19.18 8.71
CA ALA A 141 -0.75 -18.11 9.52
C ALA A 141 -0.55 -16.79 8.76
N ASN A 142 -1.06 -15.70 9.35
CA ASN A 142 -0.75 -14.35 8.88
C ASN A 142 0.73 -14.01 9.09
N TYR A 143 1.31 -13.26 8.15
CA TYR A 143 2.71 -12.80 8.23
C TYR A 143 3.74 -13.93 8.22
N ALA A 144 3.37 -15.09 7.67
CA ALA A 144 4.19 -16.29 7.64
C ALA A 144 4.37 -16.87 6.23
N GLY A 145 5.33 -17.79 6.10
CA GLY A 145 5.69 -18.44 4.86
C GLY A 145 6.65 -17.64 3.97
N SER A 146 7.35 -18.33 3.08
CA SER A 146 8.17 -17.73 2.03
C SER A 146 7.44 -17.84 0.69
N TYR A 147 7.47 -16.78 -0.11
CA TYR A 147 7.02 -16.87 -1.50
C TYR A 147 7.97 -17.77 -2.28
N THR A 148 7.42 -18.58 -3.17
CA THR A 148 8.26 -19.46 -4.00
C THR A 148 9.01 -18.64 -5.05
N ALA A 149 10.09 -19.20 -5.61
CA ALA A 149 10.80 -18.55 -6.72
C ALA A 149 9.87 -18.26 -7.91
N ASP A 150 8.92 -19.16 -8.20
CA ASP A 150 7.94 -18.97 -9.26
C ASP A 150 6.96 -17.82 -8.94
N ASP A 151 6.54 -17.68 -7.68
CA ASP A 151 5.72 -16.53 -7.25
C ASP A 151 6.48 -15.22 -7.43
N LEU A 152 7.74 -15.18 -7.00
CA LEU A 152 8.57 -13.98 -7.11
C LEU A 152 8.85 -13.62 -8.58
N ARG A 153 9.04 -14.60 -9.49
CA ARG A 153 9.16 -14.34 -10.94
C ARG A 153 7.88 -13.75 -11.52
N ARG A 154 6.71 -14.31 -11.17
CA ARG A 154 5.41 -13.76 -11.59
C ARG A 154 5.18 -12.33 -11.10
N TRP A 155 5.67 -12.01 -9.90
CA TRP A 155 5.65 -10.64 -9.41
C TRP A 155 6.63 -9.76 -10.17
N ALA A 156 7.89 -10.19 -10.37
CA ALA A 156 8.89 -9.43 -11.13
C ALA A 156 8.38 -9.05 -12.54
N GLU A 157 7.80 -10.00 -13.28
CA GLU A 157 7.19 -9.75 -14.59
C GLU A 157 6.11 -8.66 -14.53
N ARG A 158 5.26 -8.69 -13.50
CA ARG A 158 4.18 -7.71 -13.33
C ARG A 158 4.67 -6.34 -12.90
N LEU A 159 5.66 -6.28 -12.02
CA LEU A 159 6.29 -5.03 -11.61
C LEU A 159 6.92 -4.35 -12.82
N THR A 160 7.65 -5.11 -13.64
CA THR A 160 8.25 -4.63 -14.90
C THR A 160 7.18 -4.15 -15.89
N ALA A 161 6.04 -4.85 -16.00
CA ALA A 161 4.94 -4.41 -16.85
C ALA A 161 4.36 -3.05 -16.38
N TRP A 162 4.08 -2.90 -15.07
CA TRP A 162 3.59 -1.64 -14.52
C TRP A 162 4.60 -0.50 -14.63
N ASP A 163 5.89 -0.77 -14.43
CA ASP A 163 6.94 0.22 -14.66
C ASP A 163 7.02 0.65 -16.14
N GLY A 164 6.91 -0.31 -17.07
CA GLY A 164 6.81 -0.05 -18.51
C GLY A 164 5.58 0.78 -18.93
N GLU A 165 4.50 0.73 -18.13
CA GLU A 165 3.32 1.61 -18.27
C GLU A 165 3.53 3.00 -17.64
N GLY A 166 4.71 3.28 -17.08
CA GLY A 166 5.06 4.55 -16.44
C GLY A 166 4.58 4.69 -14.99
N LYS A 167 4.12 3.60 -14.36
CA LYS A 167 3.62 3.62 -12.98
C LYS A 167 4.77 3.73 -11.97
N ASP A 168 4.49 4.33 -10.82
CA ASP A 168 5.36 4.33 -9.66
C ASP A 168 5.03 3.11 -8.79
N VAL A 169 5.92 2.13 -8.72
CA VAL A 169 5.61 0.81 -8.15
C VAL A 169 6.33 0.61 -6.82
N TRP A 170 5.55 0.33 -5.78
CA TRP A 170 6.00 0.25 -4.39
C TRP A 170 5.58 -1.11 -3.84
N MET A 171 6.54 -1.93 -3.37
CA MET A 171 6.24 -3.30 -2.89
C MET A 171 6.90 -3.58 -1.53
N TYR A 172 6.08 -4.00 -0.58
CA TYR A 172 6.50 -4.26 0.80
C TYR A 172 6.25 -5.71 1.18
N PHE A 173 7.23 -6.34 1.81
CA PHE A 173 7.10 -7.68 2.37
C PHE A 173 6.88 -7.58 3.88
N ASN A 174 5.78 -8.15 4.34
CA ASN A 174 5.33 -8.10 5.72
C ASN A 174 5.32 -9.48 6.39
N ASN A 175 5.77 -10.52 5.69
CA ASN A 175 5.89 -11.88 6.18
C ASN A 175 7.18 -12.08 6.99
N ASP A 176 7.28 -11.34 8.11
CA ASP A 176 8.48 -11.24 8.93
C ASP A 176 8.81 -12.55 9.68
N LEU A 177 7.83 -13.44 9.89
CA LEU A 177 8.05 -14.67 10.63
C LEU A 177 9.15 -15.49 9.95
N GLY A 178 10.14 -15.98 10.72
CA GLY A 178 11.29 -16.70 10.18
C GLY A 178 12.27 -15.87 9.35
N GLY A 179 12.07 -14.56 9.18
CA GLY A 179 12.93 -13.69 8.37
C GLY A 179 12.66 -13.77 6.86
N HIS A 180 11.48 -14.26 6.46
CA HIS A 180 11.14 -14.44 5.04
C HIS A 180 11.02 -13.12 4.28
N ALA A 181 10.49 -12.06 4.93
CA ALA A 181 10.33 -10.75 4.29
C ALA A 181 11.64 -10.22 3.66
N VAL A 182 12.74 -10.24 4.42
CA VAL A 182 14.07 -9.81 3.94
C VAL A 182 14.52 -10.66 2.76
N ARG A 183 14.45 -11.99 2.88
CA ARG A 183 14.93 -12.92 1.84
C ARG A 183 14.15 -12.77 0.55
N ASN A 184 12.81 -12.79 0.62
CA ASN A 184 11.96 -12.62 -0.55
C ASN A 184 12.21 -11.27 -1.25
N ALA A 185 12.50 -10.22 -0.50
CA ALA A 185 12.83 -8.94 -1.10
C ALA A 185 14.19 -8.91 -1.80
N LEU A 186 15.20 -9.57 -1.23
CA LEU A 186 16.51 -9.73 -1.86
C LEU A 186 16.39 -10.56 -3.15
N ASP A 187 15.67 -11.69 -3.08
CA ASP A 187 15.43 -12.56 -4.22
C ASP A 187 14.65 -11.82 -5.33
N LEU A 188 13.61 -11.07 -4.96
CA LEU A 188 12.85 -10.25 -5.93
C LEU A 188 13.72 -9.17 -6.56
N ARG A 189 14.57 -8.52 -5.77
CA ARG A 189 15.53 -7.53 -6.30
C ARG A 189 16.45 -8.15 -7.34
N GLU A 190 17.01 -9.33 -7.07
CA GLU A 190 17.87 -10.01 -8.04
C GLU A 190 17.14 -10.33 -9.35
N LEU A 191 15.84 -10.65 -9.28
CA LEU A 191 15.00 -10.89 -10.46
C LEU A 191 14.70 -9.62 -11.27
N LEU A 192 14.73 -8.44 -10.65
CA LEU A 192 14.45 -7.16 -11.30
C LEU A 192 15.67 -6.52 -11.98
N GLY A 193 16.89 -7.00 -11.66
CA GLY A 193 18.16 -6.46 -12.16
C GLY A 193 18.64 -5.23 -11.41
#